data_AF-A0ABD6TF64-F1
#
_entry.id   AF-A0ABD6TF64-F1
#
_cell.length_a   1.000
_cell.length_b   1.000
_cell.length_c   1.000
_cell.angle_alpha   90.00
_cell.angle_beta   90.00
_cell.angle_gamma   90.00
#
_symmetry.space_group_name_H-M   'P 1'
#
loop_
_entity.id
_entity.type
_entity.pdbx_description
1 polymer ?
#
loop_
_entity_poly.entity_id
_entity_poly.type
_entity_poly.pdbx_seq_one_letter_code
_entity_poly.pdbx_strand_id
1 'polypeptide(L)'
;MFCRYCGIEAKVNHAGVLEEANCNFCGGSLVDEETGYPKLCDIKGERFEFHKIQSNVFIEHVEQPVSVLKTYHTFDLYLLLKEVRSMRSETFFGMRVLTNASEVDDEFKDLAQEQGENYEYWTRRKFVIENILLERQGYFPERISDKVLGFMVDQIKKSMKRKMTISQTKRVTQ
;
A
#
# COMPACT_ATOMS: atom_id res chain seq x y z
N MET A 1 0.03 23.35 -16.14
CA MET A 1 -0.17 22.49 -14.95
C MET A 1 -1.60 21.98 -14.91
N PHE A 2 -1.80 20.71 -14.61
CA PHE A 2 -3.11 20.06 -14.66
C PHE A 2 -3.44 19.36 -13.35
N CYS A 3 -4.73 19.29 -13.01
CA CYS A 3 -5.22 18.53 -11.87
C CYS A 3 -4.82 17.06 -12.00
N ARG A 4 -4.19 16.52 -10.95
CA ARG A 4 -3.72 15.13 -10.84
C ARG A 4 -4.80 14.05 -10.95
N TYR A 5 -6.08 14.43 -10.77
CA TYR A 5 -7.21 13.50 -10.82
C TYR A 5 -7.93 13.53 -12.17
N CYS A 6 -8.40 14.70 -12.60
CA CYS A 6 -9.25 14.84 -13.78
C CYS A 6 -8.54 15.43 -15.02
N GLY A 7 -7.32 15.93 -14.87
CA GLY A 7 -6.56 16.52 -15.98
C GLY A 7 -7.08 17.88 -16.48
N ILE A 8 -7.99 18.54 -15.75
CA ILE A 8 -8.37 19.93 -16.04
C ILE A 8 -7.19 20.86 -15.73
N GLU A 9 -7.07 21.95 -16.47
CA GLU A 9 -6.03 22.95 -16.23
C GLU A 9 -6.24 23.64 -14.88
N ALA A 10 -5.16 23.73 -14.10
CA ALA A 10 -5.18 24.47 -12.84
C ALA A 10 -4.99 25.96 -13.12
N LYS A 11 -5.87 26.79 -12.58
CA LYS A 11 -5.76 28.25 -12.73
C LYS A 11 -4.65 28.77 -11.82
N VAL A 12 -3.73 29.52 -12.42
CA VAL A 12 -2.62 30.18 -11.74
C VAL A 12 -2.68 31.66 -12.03
N ASN A 13 -2.43 32.48 -11.01
CA ASN A 13 -2.40 33.93 -11.15
C ASN A 13 -1.11 34.41 -11.86
N HIS A 14 -1.00 35.71 -12.11
CA HIS A 14 0.17 36.31 -12.77
C HIS A 14 1.50 36.12 -12.03
N ALA A 15 1.48 35.79 -10.73
CA ALA A 15 2.65 35.47 -9.94
C ALA A 15 3.00 33.96 -9.94
N GLY A 16 2.27 33.14 -10.71
CA GLY A 16 2.47 31.70 -10.79
C GLY A 16 1.92 30.92 -9.58
N VAL A 17 1.11 31.56 -8.74
CA VAL A 17 0.47 30.94 -7.56
C VAL A 17 -0.90 30.41 -7.95
N LEU A 18 -1.27 29.24 -7.44
CA LEU A 18 -2.61 28.67 -7.63
C LEU A 18 -3.68 29.64 -7.12
N GLU A 19 -4.70 29.91 -7.96
CA GLU A 19 -5.84 30.73 -7.56
C GLU A 19 -6.71 30.03 -6.51
N GLU A 20 -6.76 28.70 -6.57
CA GLU A 20 -7.56 27.87 -5.67
C GLU A 20 -6.76 26.65 -5.22
N ALA A 21 -6.94 26.28 -3.95
CA ALA A 21 -6.32 25.09 -3.36
C ALA A 21 -6.95 23.79 -3.87
N ASN A 22 -8.20 23.83 -4.37
CA ASN A 22 -8.96 22.68 -4.82
C ASN A 22 -9.35 22.80 -6.29
N CYS A 23 -9.49 21.66 -6.96
CA CYS A 23 -9.94 21.61 -8.34
C CYS A 23 -11.43 21.98 -8.46
N ASN A 24 -11.74 23.05 -9.18
CA ASN A 24 -13.11 23.47 -9.50
C ASN A 24 -14.01 22.40 -10.14
N PHE A 25 -13.42 21.38 -10.79
CA PHE A 25 -14.19 20.33 -11.45
C PHE A 25 -14.43 19.11 -10.56
N CYS A 26 -13.37 18.53 -9.98
CA CYS A 26 -13.47 17.27 -9.24
C CYS A 26 -13.31 17.42 -7.71
N GLY A 27 -13.15 18.64 -7.21
CA GLY A 27 -12.92 18.93 -5.79
C GLY A 27 -11.58 18.45 -5.23
N GLY A 28 -10.74 17.79 -6.05
CA GLY A 28 -9.47 17.23 -5.59
C GLY A 28 -8.47 18.32 -5.21
N SER A 29 -7.78 18.14 -4.08
CA SER A 29 -6.75 19.09 -3.63
C SER A 29 -5.62 19.19 -4.65
N LEU A 30 -5.29 20.43 -5.02
CA LEU A 30 -4.22 20.84 -5.93
C LEU A 30 -2.91 21.13 -5.20
N VAL A 31 -2.94 21.12 -3.88
CA VAL A 31 -1.79 21.36 -3.00
C VAL A 31 -1.48 20.10 -2.19
N ASP A 32 -0.24 19.98 -1.77
CA ASP A 32 0.18 19.02 -0.78
C ASP A 32 -0.16 19.56 0.62
N GLU A 33 -0.89 18.78 1.43
CA GLU A 33 -1.37 19.24 2.75
C GLU A 33 -0.24 19.42 3.77
N GLU A 34 0.86 18.68 3.62
CA GLU A 34 2.00 18.75 4.55
C GLU A 34 2.91 19.92 4.21
N THR A 35 3.17 20.14 2.91
CA THR A 35 4.17 21.14 2.47
C THR A 35 3.56 22.44 1.95
N GLY A 36 2.27 22.45 1.62
CA GLY A 36 1.58 23.58 0.99
C GLY A 36 1.94 23.82 -0.47
N TYR A 37 2.88 23.04 -1.04
CA TYR A 37 3.30 23.22 -2.43
C TYR A 37 2.29 22.64 -3.43
N PRO A 38 2.18 23.21 -4.66
CA PRO A 38 1.35 22.65 -5.72
C PRO A 38 1.72 21.20 -6.06
N LYS A 39 0.70 20.34 -6.14
CA LYS A 39 0.82 18.92 -6.49
C LYS A 39 -0.01 18.62 -7.74
N LEU A 40 0.60 18.88 -8.90
CA LEU A 40 -0.05 18.92 -10.21
C LEU A 40 0.66 18.00 -11.21
N CYS A 41 0.00 17.69 -12.33
CA CYS A 41 0.64 17.06 -13.48
C CYS A 41 1.19 18.12 -14.43
N ASP A 42 2.39 17.91 -14.95
CA ASP A 42 2.99 18.78 -15.97
C ASP A 42 2.33 18.56 -17.34
N ILE A 43 2.02 17.31 -17.67
CA ILE A 43 1.48 16.90 -18.96
C ILE A 43 -0.02 16.55 -18.83
N LYS A 44 -0.83 17.14 -19.70
CA LYS A 44 -2.28 16.92 -19.72
C LYS A 44 -2.62 15.44 -19.96
N GLY A 45 -3.42 14.89 -19.06
CA GLY A 45 -3.94 13.53 -19.19
C GLY A 45 -2.95 12.42 -18.83
N GLU A 46 -1.77 12.75 -18.32
CA GLU A 46 -0.90 11.75 -17.69
C GLU A 46 -1.41 11.36 -16.31
N ARG A 47 -1.01 10.16 -15.86
CA ARG A 47 -1.38 9.64 -14.54
C ARG A 47 -0.41 10.17 -13.50
N PHE A 48 -0.95 10.80 -12.48
CA PHE A 48 -0.19 11.19 -11.31
C PHE A 48 0.19 9.95 -10.49
N GLU A 49 1.44 9.86 -10.08
CA GLU A 49 1.91 8.79 -9.19
C GLU A 49 1.65 9.21 -7.73
N PHE A 50 0.55 8.71 -7.15
CA PHE A 50 0.15 9.09 -5.79
C PHE A 50 1.03 8.47 -4.70
N HIS A 51 1.45 7.22 -4.90
CA HIS A 51 2.26 6.46 -3.96
C HIS A 51 3.30 5.70 -4.74
N LYS A 52 4.57 5.83 -4.35
CA LYS A 52 5.65 5.04 -4.93
C LYS A 52 5.67 3.67 -4.30
N ILE A 53 5.74 2.65 -5.16
CA ILE A 53 6.08 1.29 -4.74
C ILE A 53 7.51 1.32 -4.20
N GLN A 54 7.71 0.74 -3.01
CA GLN A 54 9.04 0.62 -2.43
C GLN A 54 9.91 -0.27 -3.32
N SER A 55 11.18 0.10 -3.52
CA SER A 55 12.11 -0.69 -4.31
C SER A 55 12.41 -2.04 -3.67
N ASN A 56 12.51 -2.05 -2.34
CA ASN A 56 12.73 -3.24 -1.53
C ASN A 56 11.77 -3.25 -0.33
N VAL A 57 11.09 -4.38 -0.12
CA VAL A 57 10.20 -4.61 1.01
C VAL A 57 10.71 -5.84 1.74
N PHE A 58 11.15 -5.66 2.99
CA PHE A 58 11.70 -6.73 3.81
C PHE A 58 10.79 -7.01 5.01
N ILE A 59 10.92 -8.20 5.60
CA ILE A 59 10.05 -8.62 6.71
C ILE A 59 10.15 -7.69 7.91
N GLU A 60 11.33 -7.11 8.18
CA GLU A 60 11.59 -6.17 9.27
C GLU A 60 10.72 -4.91 9.16
N HIS A 61 10.22 -4.58 7.97
CA HIS A 61 9.32 -3.44 7.80
C HIS A 61 7.99 -3.63 8.53
N VAL A 62 7.55 -4.87 8.85
CA VAL A 62 6.34 -5.07 9.68
C VAL A 62 6.48 -4.51 11.09
N GLU A 63 7.71 -4.22 11.51
CA GLU A 63 8.01 -3.64 12.81
C GLU A 63 7.76 -2.14 12.88
N GLN A 64 7.68 -1.50 11.71
CA GLN A 64 7.47 -0.07 11.58
C GLN A 64 6.17 0.38 12.27
N PRO A 65 6.10 1.64 12.75
CA PRO A 65 4.88 2.20 13.29
C PRO A 65 3.73 2.18 12.28
N VAL A 66 2.50 2.05 12.77
CA VAL A 66 1.29 2.05 11.92
C VAL A 66 1.21 3.30 11.03
N SER A 67 1.62 4.46 11.55
CA SER A 67 1.68 5.71 10.77
C SER A 67 2.60 5.59 9.55
N VAL A 68 3.74 4.93 9.69
CA VAL A 68 4.69 4.68 8.59
C VAL A 68 4.13 3.64 7.63
N LEU A 69 3.60 2.51 8.13
CA LEU A 69 2.99 1.47 7.29
C LEU A 69 1.80 2.00 6.49
N LYS A 70 1.05 2.97 7.03
CA LYS A 70 -0.04 3.67 6.32
C LYS A 70 0.44 4.53 5.15
N THR A 71 1.73 4.77 4.99
CA THR A 71 2.29 5.44 3.79
C THR A 71 2.65 4.46 2.67
N TYR A 72 2.76 3.16 2.96
CA TYR A 72 3.22 2.16 1.98
C TYR A 72 2.19 1.96 0.87
N HIS A 73 2.62 1.62 -0.33
CA HIS A 73 1.68 1.26 -1.40
C HIS A 73 0.93 -0.04 -1.01
N THR A 74 -0.33 -0.21 -1.42
CA THR A 74 -1.12 -1.43 -1.09
C THR A 74 -0.43 -2.71 -1.57
N PHE A 75 0.27 -2.64 -2.70
CA PHE A 75 1.13 -3.72 -3.19
C PHE A 75 2.23 -4.11 -2.17
N ASP A 76 2.90 -3.12 -1.57
CA ASP A 76 3.96 -3.37 -0.58
C ASP A 76 3.39 -4.00 0.69
N LEU A 77 2.18 -3.59 1.11
CA LEU A 77 1.47 -4.23 2.22
C LEU A 77 1.09 -5.68 1.90
N TYR A 78 0.81 -6.02 0.65
CA TYR A 78 0.59 -7.43 0.26
C TYR A 78 1.86 -8.26 0.30
N LEU A 79 3.01 -7.68 -0.08
CA LEU A 79 4.31 -8.34 0.10
C LEU A 79 4.55 -8.63 1.58
N LEU A 80 4.40 -7.61 2.45
CA LEU A 80 4.56 -7.80 3.89
C LEU A 80 3.56 -8.81 4.47
N LEU A 81 2.30 -8.78 4.02
CA LEU A 81 1.29 -9.73 4.47
C LEU A 81 1.63 -11.17 4.05
N LYS A 82 2.25 -11.37 2.88
CA LYS A 82 2.72 -12.68 2.45
C LYS A 82 3.84 -13.17 3.38
N GLU A 83 4.87 -12.35 3.60
CA GLU A 83 6.03 -12.72 4.41
C GLU A 83 5.66 -12.98 5.88
N VAL A 84 4.87 -12.10 6.50
CA VAL A 84 4.45 -12.26 7.90
C VAL A 84 3.58 -13.51 8.11
N ARG A 85 2.82 -13.93 7.09
CA ARG A 85 2.07 -15.19 7.12
C ARG A 85 2.98 -16.40 7.02
N SER A 86 4.10 -16.32 6.29
CA SER A 86 5.14 -17.35 6.29
C SER A 86 5.76 -17.49 7.68
N MET A 87 6.25 -16.39 8.25
CA MET A 87 6.87 -16.36 9.58
C MET A 87 5.95 -16.90 10.67
N ARG A 88 4.66 -16.51 10.66
CA ARG A 88 3.66 -17.05 11.59
C ARG A 88 3.44 -18.56 11.41
N SER A 89 3.44 -19.04 10.17
CA SER A 89 3.21 -20.47 9.89
C SER A 89 4.41 -21.32 10.31
N GLU A 90 5.62 -20.82 10.09
CA GLU A 90 6.87 -21.45 10.52
C GLU A 90 6.96 -21.51 12.05
N THR A 91 6.68 -20.40 12.74
CA THR A 91 6.67 -20.36 14.21
C THR A 91 5.56 -21.21 14.82
N PHE A 92 4.38 -21.29 14.19
CA PHE A 92 3.33 -22.23 14.62
C PHE A 92 3.78 -23.69 14.55
N PHE A 93 4.47 -24.06 13.47
CA PHE A 93 5.01 -25.42 13.32
C PHE A 93 6.09 -25.70 14.39
N GLY A 94 7.03 -24.78 14.58
CA GLY A 94 8.07 -24.88 15.62
C GLY A 94 7.48 -25.00 17.03
N MET A 95 6.53 -24.13 17.37
CA MET A 95 5.79 -24.19 18.63
C MET A 95 5.16 -25.57 18.85
N ARG A 96 4.43 -26.11 17.87
CA ARG A 96 3.78 -27.42 18.00
C ARG A 96 4.79 -28.55 18.21
N VAL A 97 5.92 -28.53 17.52
CA VAL A 97 6.98 -29.54 17.68
C VAL A 97 7.58 -29.49 19.09
N LEU A 98 7.89 -28.29 19.58
CA LEU A 98 8.51 -28.12 20.90
C LEU A 98 7.54 -28.36 22.05
N THR A 99 6.26 -27.99 21.91
CA THR A 99 5.24 -28.33 22.90
C THR A 99 5.16 -29.85 23.07
N ASN A 100 5.09 -30.60 21.97
CA ASN A 100 5.08 -32.06 22.02
C ASN A 100 6.37 -32.64 22.65
N ALA A 101 7.53 -32.05 22.38
CA ALA A 101 8.79 -32.47 22.99
C ALA A 101 8.81 -32.20 24.50
N SER A 102 8.26 -31.04 24.93
CA SER A 102 8.20 -30.62 26.34
C SER A 102 7.28 -31.49 27.21
N GLU A 103 6.34 -32.21 26.60
CA GLU A 103 5.50 -33.19 27.29
C GLU A 103 6.27 -34.48 27.62
N VAL A 104 7.36 -34.75 26.89
CA VAL A 104 8.19 -35.95 27.05
C VAL A 104 9.45 -35.63 27.86
N ASP A 105 10.01 -34.43 27.70
CA ASP A 105 11.25 -34.00 28.33
C ASP A 105 11.20 -32.52 28.72
N ASP A 106 11.37 -32.27 30.02
CA ASP A 106 11.27 -30.95 30.64
C ASP A 106 12.34 -29.95 30.14
N GLU A 107 13.44 -30.42 29.55
CA GLU A 107 14.48 -29.56 28.95
C GLU A 107 13.95 -28.69 27.80
N PHE A 108 12.84 -29.10 27.16
CA PHE A 108 12.25 -28.34 26.04
C PHE A 108 11.20 -27.30 26.48
N LYS A 109 10.87 -27.18 27.76
CA LYS A 109 9.83 -26.26 28.25
C LYS A 109 10.14 -24.79 27.94
N ASP A 110 11.38 -24.35 28.22
CA ASP A 110 11.79 -22.96 27.98
C ASP A 110 11.77 -22.63 26.48
N LEU A 111 12.24 -23.55 25.64
CA LEU A 111 12.22 -23.41 24.18
C LEU A 111 10.77 -23.40 23.63
N ALA A 112 9.88 -24.20 24.20
CA ALA A 112 8.46 -24.20 23.83
C ALA A 112 7.78 -22.87 24.18
N GLN A 113 8.12 -22.28 25.34
CA GLN A 113 7.63 -20.96 25.73
C GLN A 113 8.12 -19.88 24.76
N GLU A 114 9.42 -19.84 24.46
CA GLU A 114 10.01 -18.87 23.52
C GLU A 114 9.34 -18.94 22.13
N GLN A 115 9.09 -20.15 21.62
CA GLN A 115 8.37 -20.30 20.35
C GLN A 115 6.91 -19.85 20.42
N GLY A 116 6.25 -20.02 21.58
CA GLY A 116 4.91 -19.48 21.82
C GLY A 116 4.88 -17.95 21.73
N GLU A 117 5.86 -17.28 22.34
CA GLU A 117 6.02 -15.83 22.28
C GLU A 117 6.29 -15.34 20.85
N ASN A 118 7.13 -16.07 20.10
CA ASN A 118 7.39 -15.79 18.69
C ASN A 118 6.13 -15.93 17.82
N TYR A 119 5.33 -16.99 18.03
CA TYR A 119 4.07 -17.17 17.32
C TYR A 119 3.07 -16.04 17.62
N GLU A 120 2.96 -15.64 18.89
CA GLU A 120 2.12 -14.50 19.29
C GLU A 120 2.58 -13.21 18.62
N TYR A 121 3.90 -12.95 18.64
CA TYR A 121 4.52 -11.79 18.00
C TYR A 121 4.12 -11.68 16.53
N TRP A 122 4.35 -12.73 15.73
CA TRP A 122 4.01 -12.72 14.31
C TRP A 122 2.51 -12.65 14.06
N THR A 123 1.70 -13.23 14.94
CA THR A 123 0.23 -13.13 14.87
C THR A 123 -0.22 -11.68 15.04
N ARG A 124 0.32 -10.95 16.02
CA ARG A 124 0.02 -9.54 16.24
C ARG A 124 0.50 -8.67 15.07
N ARG A 125 1.71 -8.89 14.57
CA ARG A 125 2.26 -8.17 13.40
C ARG A 125 1.42 -8.39 12.14
N LYS A 126 1.00 -9.64 11.87
CA LYS A 126 0.06 -9.95 10.78
C LYS A 126 -1.24 -9.16 10.93
N PHE A 127 -1.79 -9.11 12.14
CA PHE A 127 -3.05 -8.42 12.42
C PHE A 127 -2.97 -6.91 12.16
N VAL A 128 -1.81 -6.28 12.41
CA VAL A 128 -1.58 -4.86 12.07
C VAL A 128 -1.73 -4.64 10.56
N ILE A 129 -1.07 -5.45 9.73
CA ILE A 129 -1.13 -5.31 8.27
C ILE A 129 -2.55 -5.57 7.74
N GLU A 130 -3.22 -6.60 8.26
CA GLU A 130 -4.61 -6.92 7.90
C GLU A 130 -5.56 -5.76 8.20
N ASN A 131 -5.42 -5.09 9.35
CA ASN A 131 -6.26 -3.94 9.71
C ASN A 131 -5.98 -2.71 8.84
N ILE A 132 -4.73 -2.43 8.46
CA ILE A 132 -4.41 -1.34 7.53
C ILE A 132 -5.07 -1.59 6.17
N LEU A 133 -5.07 -2.84 5.70
CA LEU A 133 -5.73 -3.21 4.45
C LEU A 133 -7.26 -3.11 4.55
N LEU A 134 -7.85 -3.54 5.67
CA LEU A 134 -9.28 -3.35 5.94
C LEU A 134 -9.67 -1.87 5.93
N GLU A 135 -8.89 -1.01 6.59
CA GLU A 135 -9.12 0.43 6.61
C GLU A 135 -9.07 1.05 5.21
N ARG A 136 -8.14 0.60 4.36
CA ARG A 136 -7.92 1.17 3.02
C ARG A 136 -8.93 0.75 1.96
N GLN A 137 -9.37 -0.51 1.98
CA GLN A 137 -10.15 -1.09 0.88
C GLN A 137 -11.27 -2.03 1.34
N GLY A 138 -11.46 -2.22 2.66
CA GLY A 138 -12.51 -3.06 3.22
C GLY A 138 -12.26 -4.56 3.16
N TYR A 139 -11.10 -5.01 2.65
CA TYR A 139 -10.73 -6.42 2.62
C TYR A 139 -9.20 -6.61 2.62
N PHE A 140 -8.75 -7.83 2.89
CA PHE A 140 -7.42 -8.30 2.53
C PHE A 140 -7.54 -9.66 1.83
N PRO A 141 -6.64 -10.01 0.90
CA PRO A 141 -6.69 -11.28 0.20
C PRO A 141 -6.41 -12.45 1.17
N GLU A 142 -7.22 -13.51 1.08
CA GLU A 142 -7.00 -14.73 1.84
C GLU A 142 -5.69 -15.43 1.42
N ARG A 143 -5.39 -15.44 0.11
CA ARG A 143 -4.18 -16.03 -0.46
C ARG A 143 -3.42 -15.02 -1.31
N ILE A 144 -2.11 -14.92 -1.08
CA ILE A 144 -1.18 -14.07 -1.86
C ILE A 144 -0.13 -14.98 -2.47
N SER A 145 -0.24 -15.24 -3.78
CA SER A 145 0.74 -16.03 -4.52
C SER A 145 1.64 -15.13 -5.38
N ASP A 146 2.81 -15.63 -5.75
CA ASP A 146 3.73 -14.90 -6.64
C ASP A 146 3.10 -14.59 -8.00
N LYS A 147 2.22 -15.48 -8.48
CA LYS A 147 1.44 -15.24 -9.71
C LYS A 147 0.50 -14.04 -9.56
N VAL A 148 -0.17 -13.91 -8.41
CA VAL A 148 -1.06 -12.75 -8.13
C VAL A 148 -0.23 -11.47 -8.01
N LEU A 149 0.87 -11.51 -7.28
CA LEU A 149 1.77 -10.37 -7.12
C LEU A 149 2.36 -9.91 -8.47
N GLY A 150 2.85 -10.84 -9.28
CA GLY A 150 3.36 -10.56 -10.62
C GLY A 150 2.29 -9.91 -11.51
N PHE A 151 1.09 -10.46 -11.52
CA PHE A 151 -0.04 -9.88 -12.24
C PHE A 151 -0.35 -8.45 -11.77
N MET A 152 -0.35 -8.20 -10.46
CA MET A 152 -0.61 -6.86 -9.90
C MET A 152 0.44 -5.83 -10.34
N VAL A 153 1.72 -6.17 -10.28
CA VAL A 153 2.80 -5.27 -10.74
C VAL A 153 2.61 -4.91 -12.21
N ASP A 154 2.26 -5.88 -13.06
CA ASP A 154 1.99 -5.64 -14.47
C ASP A 154 0.79 -4.72 -14.67
N GLN A 155 -0.30 -4.92 -13.93
CA GLN A 155 -1.47 -4.04 -13.99
C GLN A 155 -1.15 -2.62 -13.51
N ILE A 156 -0.33 -2.46 -12.47
CA ILE A 156 0.10 -1.14 -11.99
C ILE A 156 0.90 -0.44 -13.08
N LYS A 157 1.91 -1.10 -13.66
CA LYS A 157 2.72 -0.56 -14.75
C LYS A 157 1.87 -0.17 -15.97
N LYS A 158 0.91 -1.02 -16.36
CA LYS A 158 -0.01 -0.74 -17.48
C LYS A 158 -0.93 0.44 -17.18
N SER A 159 -1.48 0.50 -15.97
CA SER A 159 -2.41 1.56 -15.55
C SER A 159 -1.71 2.92 -15.50
N MET A 160 -0.48 2.98 -14.99
CA MET A 160 0.31 4.22 -14.96
C MET A 160 0.63 4.76 -16.36
N LYS A 161 0.84 3.88 -17.34
CA LYS A 161 1.09 4.28 -18.74
C LYS A 161 -0.18 4.72 -19.49
N ARG A 162 -1.38 4.44 -18.95
CA ARG A 162 -2.65 4.69 -19.65
C ARG A 162 -3.05 6.17 -19.54
N LYS A 163 -2.79 6.92 -20.62
CA LYS A 163 -3.20 8.33 -20.75
C LYS A 163 -4.72 8.49 -20.82
N MET A 164 -5.21 9.64 -20.36
CA MET A 164 -6.59 10.07 -20.56
C MET A 164 -6.82 10.39 -22.04
N THR A 165 -7.86 9.83 -22.63
CA THR A 165 -8.27 10.13 -24.01
C THR A 165 -9.67 10.71 -24.02
N ILE A 166 -9.84 11.87 -24.66
CA ILE A 166 -11.13 12.52 -24.87
C ILE A 166 -11.36 12.59 -26.38
N SER A 167 -12.30 11.80 -26.89
CA SER A 167 -12.66 11.84 -28.31
C SER A 167 -13.31 13.19 -28.64
N GLN A 168 -12.73 13.92 -29.59
CA GLN A 168 -13.31 15.17 -30.08
C GLN A 168 -14.48 14.94 -31.05
N THR A 169 -14.60 13.73 -31.61
CA THR A 169 -15.53 13.38 -32.69
C THR A 169 -17.01 13.27 -32.26
N LYS A 170 -17.32 13.45 -30.96
CA LYS A 170 -18.69 13.43 -30.41
C LYS A 170 -19.11 14.74 -29.74
N ARG A 171 -18.36 15.84 -29.91
CA ARG A 171 -18.83 17.16 -29.50
C ARG A 171 -19.80 17.65 -30.58
N VAL A 172 -21.07 17.32 -30.43
CA VAL A 172 -22.15 17.98 -31.19
C VAL A 172 -22.09 19.44 -30.78
N THR A 173 -21.58 20.29 -31.68
CA THR A 173 -21.75 21.74 -31.61
C THR A 173 -23.24 22.01 -31.56
N GLN A 174 -23.72 22.49 -30.41
CA GLN A 174 -24.94 23.29 -30.34
C GLN A 174 -24.56 24.75 -30.56
#